data_AF-A0A520J197-F1
#
_entry.id   AF-A0A520J197-F1
#
_cell.length_a   1.000
_cell.length_b   1.000
_cell.length_c   1.000
_cell.angle_alpha   90.00
_cell.angle_beta   90.00
_cell.angle_gamma   90.00
#
_symmetry.space_group_name_H-M   'P 1'
#
loop_
_entity.id
_entity.type
_entity.pdbx_description
1 polymer ?
#
loop_
_entity_poly.entity_id
_entity_poly.type
_entity_poly.pdbx_seq_one_letter_code
_entity_poly.pdbx_strand_id
1 'polypeptide(L)'
;MEHQKFSKTINDLFGIIEKLIPAYLENPDDETISNGNLAVCVIDEKGNVYGKVFGSEKPRLRQSYKIAWTKASQVWLTGIKTGAYEQMVFNKLIGENANGIEAPDLIGWEGGQPLKTRDGSTLSVGFSGFRGTTDLEIMVKALTELEAD
;
A
#
# COMPACT_ATOMS: atom_id res chain seq x y z
N MET A 1 -1.39 21.27 14.89
CA MET A 1 -2.84 21.03 14.68
C MET A 1 -3.10 20.25 13.39
N GLU A 2 -2.63 20.68 12.21
CA GLU A 2 -2.80 19.90 10.96
C GLU A 2 -2.26 18.47 11.02
N HIS A 3 -1.02 18.29 11.52
CA HIS A 3 -0.41 16.96 11.62
C HIS A 3 -1.20 15.99 12.51
N GLN A 4 -1.82 16.47 13.60
CA GLN A 4 -2.65 15.63 14.47
C GLN A 4 -3.95 15.20 13.78
N LYS A 5 -4.57 16.10 13.01
CA LYS A 5 -5.78 15.78 12.23
C LYS A 5 -5.48 14.73 11.16
N PHE A 6 -4.36 14.89 10.45
CA PHE A 6 -3.95 13.95 9.40
C PHE A 6 -3.57 12.57 9.97
N SER A 7 -2.79 12.54 11.05
CA SER A 7 -2.49 11.29 11.76
C SER A 7 -3.75 10.58 12.27
N LYS A 8 -4.80 11.32 12.66
CA LYS A 8 -6.10 10.73 12.99
C LYS A 8 -6.74 10.08 11.76
N THR A 9 -6.82 10.81 10.64
CA THR A 9 -7.38 10.28 9.38
C THR A 9 -6.70 8.99 8.93
N ILE A 10 -5.36 8.92 9.01
CA ILE A 10 -4.61 7.71 8.66
C ILE A 10 -4.88 6.56 9.64
N ASN A 11 -5.01 6.85 10.94
CA ASN A 11 -5.38 5.81 11.91
C ASN A 11 -6.82 5.31 11.71
N ASP A 12 -7.75 6.19 11.33
CA ASP A 12 -9.13 5.83 11.01
C ASP A 12 -9.15 4.93 9.74
N LEU A 13 -8.37 5.28 8.70
CA LEU A 13 -8.17 4.43 7.51
C LEU A 13 -7.68 3.03 7.90
N PHE A 14 -6.65 2.95 8.77
CA PHE A 14 -6.13 1.69 9.26
C PHE A 14 -7.16 0.88 10.05
N GLY A 15 -8.04 1.54 10.81
CA GLY A 15 -9.13 0.90 11.52
C GLY A 15 -10.19 0.31 10.58
N ILE A 16 -10.47 0.99 9.47
CA ILE A 16 -11.39 0.47 8.43
C ILE A 16 -10.78 -0.73 7.72
N ILE A 17 -9.51 -0.64 7.32
CA ILE A 17 -8.77 -1.77 6.72
C ILE A 17 -8.83 -2.99 7.65
N GLU A 18 -8.59 -2.80 8.95
CA GLU A 18 -8.65 -3.87 9.95
C GLU A 18 -10.01 -4.57 9.99
N LYS A 19 -11.10 -3.81 9.88
CA LYS A 19 -12.47 -4.36 9.83
C LYS A 19 -12.78 -5.10 8.54
N LEU A 20 -12.17 -4.69 7.42
CA LEU A 20 -12.38 -5.33 6.11
C LEU A 20 -11.62 -6.65 5.97
N ILE A 21 -10.45 -6.77 6.60
CA ILE A 21 -9.54 -7.93 6.47
C ILE A 21 -10.25 -9.30 6.65
N PRO A 22 -11.09 -9.54 7.67
CA PRO A 22 -11.75 -10.84 7.85
C PRO A 22 -12.53 -11.31 6.63
N ALA A 23 -13.23 -10.42 5.93
CA ALA A 23 -14.01 -10.77 4.75
C ALA A 23 -13.12 -11.18 3.56
N TYR A 24 -11.94 -10.57 3.42
CA TYR A 24 -10.98 -10.95 2.38
C TYR A 24 -10.26 -12.28 2.70
N LEU A 25 -10.06 -12.60 3.99
CA LEU A 25 -9.49 -13.88 4.43
C LEU A 25 -10.43 -15.08 4.23
N GLU A 26 -11.72 -14.85 3.96
CA GLU A 26 -12.63 -15.94 3.55
C GLU A 26 -12.25 -16.55 2.20
N ASN A 27 -11.49 -15.82 1.38
CA ASN A 27 -10.93 -16.35 0.14
C ASN A 27 -9.60 -17.08 0.39
N PRO A 28 -9.51 -18.42 0.16
CA PRO A 28 -8.29 -19.19 0.37
C PRO A 28 -7.08 -18.69 -0.45
N ASP A 29 -7.32 -18.14 -1.65
CA ASP A 29 -6.25 -17.61 -2.50
C ASP A 29 -5.56 -16.38 -1.90
N ASP A 30 -6.30 -15.61 -1.10
CA ASP A 30 -5.78 -14.42 -0.41
C ASP A 30 -5.19 -14.80 0.95
N GLU A 31 -5.83 -15.70 1.69
CA GLU A 31 -5.37 -16.17 3.01
C GLU A 31 -3.99 -16.85 2.95
N THR A 32 -3.81 -17.77 2.00
CA THR A 32 -2.63 -18.64 1.93
C THR A 32 -1.33 -17.90 1.55
N ILE A 33 -1.42 -16.65 1.07
CA ILE A 33 -0.25 -15.84 0.69
C ILE A 33 0.59 -15.45 1.90
N SER A 34 -0.07 -15.13 3.01
CA SER A 34 0.59 -14.62 4.21
C SER A 34 0.11 -15.24 5.51
N ASN A 35 -0.86 -16.17 5.47
CA ASN A 35 -1.54 -16.74 6.63
C ASN A 35 -2.07 -15.64 7.56
N GLY A 36 -2.70 -14.61 6.97
CA GLY A 36 -3.23 -13.46 7.70
C GLY A 36 -2.18 -12.46 8.24
N ASN A 37 -0.93 -12.50 7.78
CA ASN A 37 0.12 -11.55 8.18
C ASN A 37 0.29 -10.44 7.13
N LEU A 38 -0.43 -9.35 7.33
CA LEU A 38 -0.61 -8.28 6.37
C LEU A 38 0.10 -7.00 6.82
N ALA A 39 0.35 -6.10 5.89
CA ALA A 39 0.90 -4.78 6.17
C ALA A 39 0.39 -3.72 5.21
N VAL A 40 0.24 -2.51 5.72
CA VAL A 40 -0.05 -1.31 4.94
C VAL A 40 0.95 -0.21 5.28
N CYS A 41 1.38 0.52 4.26
CA CYS A 41 2.19 1.72 4.38
C CYS A 41 1.53 2.85 3.60
N VAL A 42 1.52 4.05 4.18
CA VAL A 42 1.01 5.28 3.57
C VAL A 42 2.09 6.35 3.68
N ILE A 43 2.39 7.02 2.57
CA ILE A 43 3.27 8.18 2.50
C ILE A 43 2.45 9.36 2.00
N ASP A 44 2.43 10.45 2.76
CA ASP A 44 1.73 11.67 2.37
C ASP A 44 2.58 12.60 1.48
N GLU A 45 1.97 13.67 0.96
CA GLU A 45 2.64 14.64 0.10
C GLU A 45 3.80 15.38 0.79
N LYS A 46 3.81 15.42 2.12
CA LYS A 46 4.87 16.03 2.93
C LYS A 46 5.99 15.03 3.25
N GLY A 47 5.88 13.78 2.80
CA GLY A 47 6.84 12.71 3.06
C GLY A 47 6.70 12.06 4.45
N ASN A 48 5.61 12.30 5.18
CA ASN A 48 5.36 11.58 6.43
C ASN A 48 4.98 10.13 6.10
N VAL A 49 5.58 9.20 6.84
CA VAL A 49 5.38 7.76 6.65
C VAL A 49 4.57 7.19 7.80
N TYR A 50 3.51 6.48 7.46
CA TYR A 50 2.61 5.80 8.38
C TYR A 50 2.54 4.32 8.02
N GLY A 51 2.52 3.46 9.03
CA GLY A 51 2.54 2.02 8.82
C GLY A 51 1.73 1.28 9.86
N LYS A 52 1.06 0.21 9.43
CA LYS A 52 0.40 -0.74 10.33
C LYS A 52 0.59 -2.16 9.80
N VAL A 53 0.75 -3.10 10.72
CA VAL A 53 0.82 -4.54 10.45
C VAL A 53 -0.36 -5.23 11.13
N PHE A 54 -0.87 -6.30 10.53
CA PHE A 54 -2.00 -7.09 11.02
C PHE A 54 -1.61 -8.56 11.06
N GLY A 55 -1.91 -9.26 12.16
CA GLY A 55 -1.50 -10.64 12.39
C GLY A 55 -0.59 -10.80 13.61
N SER A 56 0.01 -11.97 13.79
CA SER A 56 0.75 -12.34 15.01
C SER A 56 2.18 -12.83 14.77
N GLU A 57 2.52 -13.26 13.56
CA GLU A 57 3.84 -13.80 13.25
C GLU A 57 4.85 -12.69 12.96
N LYS A 58 5.50 -12.16 14.00
CA LYS A 58 6.44 -11.02 13.90
C LYS A 58 7.44 -11.08 12.74
N PRO A 59 8.11 -12.21 12.44
CA PRO A 59 9.01 -12.29 11.28
C PRO A 59 8.30 -12.09 9.94
N ARG A 60 7.09 -12.63 9.79
CA ARG A 60 6.25 -12.43 8.60
C ARG A 60 5.76 -11.00 8.52
N LEU A 61 5.28 -10.42 9.61
CA LEU A 61 4.85 -9.02 9.65
C LEU A 61 5.96 -8.05 9.25
N ARG A 62 7.20 -8.28 9.72
CA ARG A 62 8.36 -7.49 9.29
C ARG A 62 8.58 -7.58 7.78
N GLN A 63 8.47 -8.77 7.21
CA GLN A 63 8.64 -8.98 5.77
C GLN A 63 7.51 -8.33 4.96
N SER A 64 6.25 -8.53 5.37
CA SER A 64 5.09 -7.88 4.73
C SER A 64 5.22 -6.36 4.78
N TYR A 65 5.66 -5.80 5.91
CA TYR A 65 5.86 -4.36 6.03
C TYR A 65 6.99 -3.84 5.15
N LYS A 66 8.11 -4.57 5.04
CA LYS A 66 9.18 -4.22 4.09
C LYS A 66 8.61 -4.09 2.67
N ILE A 67 7.81 -5.06 2.24
CA ILE A 67 7.19 -5.06 0.91
C ILE A 67 6.20 -3.89 0.76
N ALA A 68 5.30 -3.69 1.73
CA ALA A 68 4.33 -2.60 1.71
C ALA A 68 5.00 -1.22 1.64
N TRP A 69 6.07 -1.02 2.42
CA TRP A 69 6.86 0.21 2.39
C TRP A 69 7.56 0.42 1.05
N THR A 70 8.19 -0.61 0.48
CA THR A 70 8.82 -0.51 -0.85
C THR A 70 7.79 -0.14 -1.92
N LYS A 71 6.60 -0.76 -1.90
CA LYS A 71 5.49 -0.40 -2.82
C LYS A 71 5.07 1.06 -2.66
N ALA A 72 4.83 1.52 -1.43
CA ALA A 72 4.42 2.90 -1.17
C ALA A 72 5.51 3.91 -1.58
N SER A 73 6.77 3.61 -1.30
CA SER A 73 7.93 4.43 -1.67
C SER A 73 8.08 4.55 -3.19
N GLN A 74 7.97 3.44 -3.93
CA GLN A 74 7.99 3.46 -5.39
C GLN A 74 6.85 4.30 -5.96
N VAL A 75 5.63 4.20 -5.41
CA VAL A 75 4.51 5.07 -5.80
C VAL A 75 4.80 6.53 -5.48
N TRP A 76 5.39 6.82 -4.32
CA TRP A 76 5.73 8.19 -3.93
C TRP A 76 6.75 8.84 -4.87
N LEU A 77 7.73 8.08 -5.35
CA LEU A 77 8.75 8.53 -6.30
C LEU A 77 8.21 8.73 -7.73
N THR A 78 7.18 7.98 -8.11
CA THR A 78 6.78 7.83 -9.53
C THR A 78 5.37 8.34 -9.82
N GLY A 79 4.49 8.38 -8.83
CA GLY A 79 3.05 8.56 -8.99
C GLY A 79 2.34 7.39 -9.68
N ILE A 80 3.03 6.25 -9.91
CA ILE A 80 2.57 5.16 -10.76
C ILE A 80 2.30 3.90 -9.91
N LYS A 81 1.27 3.14 -10.27
CA LYS A 81 1.00 1.83 -9.64
C LYS A 81 2.18 0.88 -9.87
N THR A 82 2.55 0.09 -8.87
CA THR A 82 3.77 -0.75 -8.95
C THR A 82 3.78 -1.71 -10.14
N GLY A 83 2.66 -2.40 -10.40
CA GLY A 83 2.50 -3.29 -11.56
C GLY A 83 2.55 -2.55 -12.91
N ALA A 84 2.07 -1.32 -12.98
CA ALA A 84 2.16 -0.51 -14.20
C ALA A 84 3.59 -0.01 -14.44
N TYR A 85 4.29 0.39 -13.37
CA TYR A 85 5.69 0.81 -13.44
C TYR A 85 6.57 -0.33 -13.94
N GLU A 86 6.37 -1.56 -13.44
CA GLU A 86 7.06 -2.76 -13.92
C GLU A 86 6.92 -2.93 -15.43
N GLN A 87 5.69 -2.87 -15.94
CA GLN A 87 5.42 -2.98 -17.37
C GLN A 87 6.14 -1.89 -18.16
N MET A 88 6.22 -0.67 -17.63
CA MET A 88 6.95 0.42 -18.29
C MET A 88 8.46 0.16 -18.36
N VAL A 89 9.07 -0.39 -17.29
CA VAL A 89 10.49 -0.79 -17.28
C VAL A 89 10.74 -1.88 -18.32
N PHE A 90 9.99 -2.98 -18.29
CA PHE A 90 10.21 -4.11 -19.20
C PHE A 90 9.93 -3.77 -20.67
N ASN A 91 8.99 -2.88 -20.93
CA ASN A 91 8.72 -2.36 -22.28
C ASN A 91 9.69 -1.25 -22.71
N LYS A 92 10.72 -0.94 -21.90
CA LYS A 92 11.74 0.08 -22.17
C LYS A 92 11.17 1.50 -22.35
N LEU A 93 10.00 1.76 -21.77
CA LEU A 93 9.39 3.10 -21.73
C LEU A 93 10.07 3.98 -20.68
N ILE A 94 10.64 3.36 -19.66
CA ILE A 94 11.49 3.97 -18.64
C ILE A 94 12.74 3.11 -18.44
N GLY A 95 13.85 3.74 -18.02
CA GLY A 95 15.10 3.03 -17.74
C GLY A 95 15.02 2.18 -16.47
N GLU A 96 15.84 1.14 -16.38
CA GLU A 96 15.87 0.20 -15.24
C GLU A 96 16.23 0.86 -13.90
N ASN A 97 16.95 1.99 -13.92
CA ASN A 97 17.29 2.80 -12.74
C ASN A 97 16.60 4.18 -12.76
N ALA A 98 15.48 4.30 -13.49
CA ALA A 98 14.71 5.53 -13.51
C ALA A 98 14.20 5.87 -12.09
N ASN A 99 13.97 7.16 -11.84
CA ASN A 99 13.41 7.66 -10.58
C ASN A 99 14.23 7.31 -9.32
N GLY A 100 15.51 6.93 -9.49
CA GLY A 100 16.40 6.57 -8.38
C GLY A 100 16.10 5.20 -7.76
N ILE A 101 15.36 4.35 -8.46
CA ILE A 101 15.01 3.00 -8.00
C ILE A 101 15.99 2.01 -8.62
N GLU A 102 16.97 1.56 -7.84
CA GLU A 102 17.96 0.56 -8.27
C GLU A 102 17.46 -0.85 -7.96
N ALA A 103 17.94 -1.86 -8.68
CA ALA A 103 17.77 -3.24 -8.23
C ALA A 103 18.58 -3.50 -6.95
N PRO A 104 18.03 -4.16 -5.91
CA PRO A 104 16.78 -4.93 -5.89
C PRO A 104 15.57 -4.19 -5.30
N ASP A 105 15.59 -2.85 -5.22
CA ASP A 105 14.51 -2.04 -4.64
C ASP A 105 13.31 -1.85 -5.58
N LEU A 106 13.47 -2.13 -6.87
CA LEU A 106 12.37 -2.22 -7.82
C LEU A 106 11.38 -3.31 -7.40
N ILE A 107 10.12 -2.93 -7.16
CA ILE A 107 9.05 -3.89 -6.90
C ILE A 107 8.09 -3.96 -8.09
N GLY A 108 8.00 -5.16 -8.64
CA GLY A 108 7.28 -5.42 -9.86
C GLY A 108 5.79 -5.73 -9.66
N TRP A 109 5.49 -6.49 -8.60
CA TRP A 109 4.13 -6.97 -8.38
C TRP A 109 3.20 -5.88 -7.82
N GLU A 110 1.90 -6.07 -8.10
CA GLU A 110 0.82 -5.18 -7.69
C GLU A 110 0.68 -5.01 -6.16
N GLY A 111 0.03 -3.92 -5.76
CA GLY A 111 -0.30 -3.59 -4.37
C GLY A 111 0.17 -2.21 -3.92
N GLY A 112 0.92 -1.48 -4.76
CA GLY A 112 1.16 -0.05 -4.57
C GLY A 112 0.35 0.80 -5.55
N GLN A 113 -0.27 1.88 -5.07
CA GLN A 113 -0.99 2.84 -5.92
C GLN A 113 -1.11 4.23 -5.26
N PRO A 114 -1.33 5.30 -6.06
CA PRO A 114 -1.81 6.56 -5.51
C PRO A 114 -3.29 6.47 -5.15
N LEU A 115 -3.69 7.05 -4.03
CA LEU A 115 -5.09 7.31 -3.69
C LEU A 115 -5.33 8.81 -3.62
N LYS A 116 -6.40 9.27 -4.26
CA LYS A 116 -6.83 10.68 -4.18
C LYS A 116 -7.89 10.83 -3.12
N THR A 117 -7.67 11.72 -2.17
CA THR A 117 -8.67 12.09 -1.18
C THR A 117 -9.64 13.13 -1.77
N ARG A 118 -10.80 13.31 -1.13
CA ARG A 118 -11.83 14.28 -1.53
C ARG A 118 -11.33 15.72 -1.54
N ASP A 119 -10.38 16.05 -0.66
CA ASP A 119 -9.75 17.38 -0.61
C ASP A 119 -8.69 17.61 -1.71
N GLY A 120 -8.44 16.60 -2.55
CA GLY A 120 -7.53 16.66 -3.68
C GLY A 120 -6.10 16.21 -3.36
N SER A 121 -5.79 15.92 -2.09
CA SER A 121 -4.48 15.40 -1.69
C SER A 121 -4.24 14.01 -2.27
N THR A 122 -2.98 13.66 -2.51
CA THR A 122 -2.58 12.33 -2.96
C THR A 122 -1.82 11.56 -1.86
N LEU A 123 -2.32 10.38 -1.53
CA LEU A 123 -1.62 9.41 -0.67
C LEU A 123 -0.90 8.39 -1.54
N SER A 124 0.39 8.18 -1.29
CA SER A 124 1.13 7.07 -1.90
C SER A 124 1.03 5.87 -0.97
N VAL A 125 0.32 4.82 -1.40
CA VAL A 125 0.01 3.69 -0.53
C VAL A 125 0.57 2.39 -1.07
N GLY A 126 0.92 1.49 -0.15
CA GLY A 126 1.33 0.14 -0.44
C GLY A 126 0.71 -0.83 0.56
N PHE A 127 0.12 -1.90 0.06
CA PHE A 127 -0.37 -3.01 0.86
C PHE A 127 0.39 -4.29 0.49
N SER A 128 0.57 -5.17 1.45
CA SER A 128 1.17 -6.49 1.22
C SER A 128 0.53 -7.54 2.11
N GLY A 129 0.15 -8.66 1.50
CA GLY A 129 -0.21 -9.88 2.21
C GLY A 129 -1.41 -10.62 1.63
N PHE A 130 -2.12 -10.02 0.65
CA PHE A 130 -3.08 -10.70 -0.21
C PHE A 130 -2.55 -10.79 -1.65
N ARG A 131 -3.41 -11.21 -2.60
CA ARG A 131 -3.11 -11.06 -4.02
C ARG A 131 -3.03 -9.59 -4.36
N GLY A 132 -2.21 -9.25 -5.35
CA GLY A 132 -1.97 -7.86 -5.74
C GLY A 132 -3.24 -7.07 -6.08
N THR A 133 -4.22 -7.70 -6.73
CA THR A 133 -5.53 -7.08 -7.01
C THR A 133 -6.30 -6.77 -5.73
N THR A 134 -6.26 -7.67 -4.76
CA THR A 134 -6.91 -7.55 -3.46
C THR A 134 -6.24 -6.48 -2.60
N ASP A 135 -4.90 -6.46 -2.59
CA ASP A 135 -4.07 -5.42 -1.95
C ASP A 135 -4.51 -4.02 -2.44
N LEU A 136 -4.73 -3.85 -3.75
CA LEU A 136 -5.19 -2.59 -4.34
C LEU A 136 -6.65 -2.27 -4.00
N GLU A 137 -7.54 -3.25 -4.09
CA GLU A 137 -8.98 -3.08 -3.87
C GLU A 137 -9.29 -2.65 -2.43
N ILE A 138 -8.72 -3.34 -1.43
CA ILE A 138 -9.02 -3.08 -0.01
C ILE A 138 -8.67 -1.64 0.38
N MET A 139 -7.58 -1.09 -0.17
CA MET A 139 -7.16 0.28 0.07
C MET A 139 -8.14 1.31 -0.54
N VAL A 140 -8.65 1.06 -1.75
CA VAL A 140 -9.67 1.93 -2.37
C VAL A 140 -10.97 1.88 -1.58
N LYS A 141 -11.40 0.69 -1.18
CA LYS A 141 -12.62 0.49 -0.40
C LYS A 141 -12.54 1.16 0.96
N ALA A 142 -11.41 1.02 1.65
CA ALA A 142 -11.19 1.65 2.94
C ALA A 142 -11.21 3.18 2.86
N LEU A 143 -10.58 3.78 1.85
CA LEU A 143 -10.66 5.23 1.65
C LEU A 143 -12.09 5.69 1.31
N THR A 144 -12.80 4.92 0.48
CA THR A 144 -14.19 5.24 0.10
C THR A 144 -15.10 5.25 1.33
N GLU A 145 -14.96 4.27 2.23
CA GLU A 145 -15.72 4.21 3.49
C GLU A 145 -15.31 5.36 4.42
N LEU A 146 -14.01 5.64 4.56
CA LEU A 146 -13.49 6.73 5.38
C LEU A 146 -14.06 8.10 4.97
N GLU A 147 -14.25 8.32 3.68
CA GLU A 147 -14.78 9.58 3.16
C GLU A 147 -16.30 9.61 3.09
N ALA A 148 -16.99 8.48 3.23
CA ALA A 148 -18.45 8.44 3.26
C ALA A 148 -19.04 9.01 4.57
N ASP A 149 -18.24 9.01 5.65
CA ASP A 149 -18.51 9.63 6.95
C ASP A 149 -18.20 11.14 6.96
#